data_AF-A0A1F2ZXK4-F1
#
_entry.id   AF-A0A1F2ZXK4-F1
#
_cell.length_a   1.000
_cell.length_b   1.000
_cell.length_c   1.000
_cell.angle_alpha   90.00
_cell.angle_beta   90.00
_cell.angle_gamma   90.00
#
_symmetry.space_group_name_H-M   'P 1'
#
loop_
_entity.id
_entity.type
_entity.pdbx_description
1 polymer ?
#
loop_
_entity_poly.entity_id
_entity_poly.type
_entity_poly.pdbx_seq_one_letter_code
_entity_poly.pdbx_strand_id
1 'polypeptide(L)'
;MMTSDEKKKALTSPSSVFKCPGDVVDSRDLDRAEKTKILKQWELDARLLQVATEEGMTGGEHSLFAEVKKAQKTLDVDDLAEDGAPTKAGP
;
A
#
# COMPACT_ATOMS: atom_id res chain seq x y z
N MET A 1 -13.97 14.95 8.98
CA MET A 1 -12.70 15.12 9.71
C MET A 1 -12.37 13.77 10.30
N MET A 2 -11.27 13.20 9.86
CA MET A 2 -10.78 11.91 10.33
C MET A 2 -10.21 12.09 11.74
N THR A 3 -10.49 11.16 12.65
CA THR A 3 -10.00 11.26 14.02
C THR A 3 -8.52 10.90 14.11
N SER A 4 -7.83 11.39 15.14
CA SER A 4 -6.42 11.05 15.39
C SER A 4 -6.19 9.56 15.62
N ASP A 5 -7.20 8.83 16.09
CA ASP A 5 -7.15 7.38 16.27
C ASP A 5 -7.18 6.66 14.92
N GLU A 6 -8.12 7.00 14.04
CA GLU A 6 -8.19 6.46 12.68
C GLU A 6 -6.91 6.72 11.89
N LYS A 7 -6.30 7.89 12.08
CA LYS A 7 -4.98 8.22 11.50
C LYS A 7 -3.89 7.24 11.92
N LYS A 8 -3.79 6.93 13.21
CA LYS A 8 -2.84 5.95 13.73
C LYS A 8 -3.16 4.55 13.24
N LYS A 9 -4.44 4.18 13.20
CA LYS A 9 -4.89 2.88 12.71
C LYS A 9 -4.55 2.70 11.25
N ALA A 10 -4.71 3.73 10.42
CA ALA A 10 -4.36 3.68 9.01
C ALA A 10 -2.85 3.45 8.78
N LEU A 11 -1.98 3.94 9.66
CA LEU A 11 -0.53 3.71 9.56
C LEU A 11 -0.14 2.23 9.76
N THR A 12 -0.93 1.47 10.53
CA THR A 12 -0.64 0.05 10.84
C THR A 12 -1.51 -0.92 10.03
N SER A 13 -2.80 -0.61 9.87
CA SER A 13 -3.78 -1.42 9.13
C SER A 13 -4.63 -0.51 8.24
N PRO A 14 -4.07 -0.08 7.11
CA PRO A 14 -4.73 0.85 6.20
C PRO A 14 -6.02 0.28 5.60
N SER A 15 -6.00 -1.02 5.28
CA SER A 15 -7.15 -1.80 4.79
C SER A 15 -8.35 -1.86 5.76
N SER A 16 -8.13 -1.54 7.03
CA SER A 16 -9.20 -1.53 8.04
C SER A 16 -9.85 -0.15 8.22
N VAL A 17 -9.21 0.91 7.73
CA VAL A 17 -9.74 2.28 7.77
C VAL A 17 -10.27 2.69 6.40
N PHE A 18 -9.54 2.34 5.36
CA PHE A 18 -9.85 2.70 3.98
C PHE A 18 -10.25 1.47 3.19
N LYS A 19 -11.20 1.65 2.27
CA LYS A 19 -11.64 0.57 1.37
C LYS A 19 -10.69 0.37 0.20
N CYS A 20 -10.12 1.47 -0.30
CA CYS A 20 -9.22 1.47 -1.45
C CYS A 20 -8.01 2.38 -1.20
N PRO A 21 -6.86 2.11 -1.82
CA PRO A 21 -5.66 2.96 -1.72
C PRO A 21 -5.87 4.38 -2.24
N GLY A 22 -6.79 4.56 -3.20
CA GLY A 22 -7.15 5.87 -3.72
C GLY A 22 -7.76 6.82 -2.68
N ASP A 23 -8.47 6.28 -1.68
CA ASP A 23 -9.06 7.05 -0.58
C ASP A 23 -7.99 7.73 0.29
N VAL A 24 -6.82 7.07 0.44
CA VAL A 24 -5.65 7.62 1.14
C VAL A 24 -5.09 8.84 0.39
N VAL A 25 -5.07 8.76 -0.94
CA VAL A 25 -4.58 9.84 -1.81
C VAL A 25 -5.51 11.05 -1.73
N ASP A 26 -6.83 10.81 -1.78
CA ASP A 26 -7.85 11.86 -1.72
C ASP A 26 -7.99 12.47 -0.32
N SER A 27 -7.69 11.69 0.72
CA SER A 27 -7.77 12.13 2.12
C SER A 27 -6.99 13.42 2.38
N ARG A 28 -7.72 14.49 2.70
CA ARG A 28 -7.12 15.79 3.06
C ARG A 28 -6.63 15.85 4.49
N ASP A 29 -7.14 14.97 5.36
CA ASP A 29 -6.72 14.89 6.75
C ASP A 29 -5.28 14.35 6.87
N LEU A 30 -4.75 13.62 5.88
CA LEU A 30 -3.42 13.02 5.88
C LEU A 30 -2.36 13.91 5.22
N ASP A 31 -1.19 13.99 5.83
CA ASP A 31 -0.01 14.61 5.21
C ASP A 31 0.65 13.69 4.19
N ARG A 32 1.42 14.27 3.24
CA ARG A 32 2.14 13.49 2.21
C ARG A 32 2.96 12.35 2.82
N ALA A 33 3.67 12.61 3.91
CA ALA A 33 4.47 11.60 4.62
C ALA A 33 3.61 10.48 5.24
N GLU A 34 2.43 10.80 5.77
CA GLU A 34 1.50 9.80 6.31
C GLU A 34 0.92 8.95 5.17
N LYS A 35 0.46 9.59 4.09
CA LYS A 35 -0.04 8.89 2.90
C LYS A 35 0.99 7.91 2.35
N THR A 36 2.26 8.33 2.23
CA THR A 36 3.36 7.45 1.84
C THR A 36 3.46 6.25 2.77
N LYS A 37 3.52 6.44 4.09
CA LYS A 37 3.63 5.33 5.06
C LYS A 37 2.45 4.35 4.95
N ILE A 38 1.23 4.88 4.85
CA ILE A 38 -0.01 4.11 4.73
C ILE A 38 0.02 3.25 3.46
N LEU A 39 0.37 3.84 2.31
CA LEU A 39 0.45 3.10 1.04
C LEU A 39 1.55 2.04 1.04
N LYS A 40 2.72 2.32 1.64
CA LYS A 40 3.81 1.35 1.79
C LYS A 40 3.40 0.15 2.64
N GLN A 41 2.72 0.39 3.76
CA GLN A 41 2.19 -0.68 4.61
C GLN A 41 1.11 -1.49 3.88
N TRP A 42 0.27 -0.81 3.10
CA TRP A 42 -0.79 -1.46 2.33
C TRP A 42 -0.23 -2.36 1.23
N GLU A 43 0.85 -1.96 0.57
CA GLU A 43 1.51 -2.79 -0.45
C GLU A 43 1.94 -4.15 0.11
N LEU A 44 2.56 -4.14 1.29
CA LEU A 44 2.97 -5.36 2.01
C LEU A 44 1.75 -6.21 2.39
N ASP A 45 0.71 -5.59 2.95
CA ASP A 45 -0.53 -6.27 3.33
C ASP A 45 -1.22 -6.90 2.12
N ALA A 46 -1.30 -6.16 1.00
CA ALA A 46 -1.86 -6.63 -0.26
C ALA A 46 -1.07 -7.81 -0.85
N ARG A 47 0.27 -7.78 -0.75
CA ARG A 47 1.12 -8.90 -1.16
C ARG A 47 0.90 -10.14 -0.28
N LEU A 48 0.77 -9.96 1.03
CA LEU A 48 0.49 -11.06 1.97
C LEU A 48 -0.91 -11.64 1.75
N LEU A 49 -1.93 -10.79 1.55
CA LEU A 49 -3.29 -11.17 1.19
C LEU A 49 -3.35 -11.91 -0.15
N GLN A 50 -2.57 -11.46 -1.13
CA GLN A 50 -2.47 -12.13 -2.43
C GLN A 50 -1.87 -13.52 -2.29
N VAL A 51 -0.79 -13.70 -1.50
CA VAL A 51 -0.23 -15.03 -1.19
C VAL A 51 -1.27 -15.93 -0.50
N ALA A 52 -2.04 -15.39 0.44
CA ALA A 52 -3.11 -16.13 1.11
C ALA A 52 -4.29 -16.48 0.17
N THR A 53 -4.52 -15.68 -0.88
CA THR A 53 -5.60 -15.87 -1.86
C THR A 53 -5.18 -16.74 -3.05
N GLU A 54 -3.88 -16.76 -3.40
CA GLU A 54 -3.31 -17.53 -4.51
C GLU A 54 -3.34 -19.06 -4.30
N GLU A 55 -3.54 -19.55 -3.08
CA GLU A 55 -3.87 -20.97 -2.84
C GLU A 55 -5.33 -21.32 -3.23
N GLY A 56 -6.15 -20.32 -3.54
CA GLY A 56 -7.60 -20.45 -3.69
C GLY A 56 -8.16 -20.40 -5.10
N MET A 57 -7.82 -19.40 -5.93
CA MET A 57 -8.38 -19.26 -7.29
C MET A 57 -7.75 -18.06 -8.03
N THR A 58 -7.03 -18.34 -9.12
CA THR A 58 -6.64 -17.33 -10.12
C THR A 58 -7.89 -16.79 -10.79
N GLY A 59 -8.20 -15.49 -10.65
CA GLY A 59 -9.39 -14.96 -11.30
C GLY A 59 -9.61 -13.46 -11.16
N GLY A 60 -8.82 -12.64 -11.87
CA GLY A 60 -9.27 -11.42 -12.54
C GLY A 60 -9.78 -10.21 -11.72
N GLU A 61 -9.99 -10.34 -10.42
CA GLU A 61 -10.56 -9.27 -9.60
C GLU A 61 -9.43 -8.34 -9.10
N HIS A 62 -9.32 -7.16 -9.71
CA HIS A 62 -8.66 -5.95 -9.19
C HIS A 62 -7.65 -6.18 -8.06
N SER A 63 -6.40 -6.54 -8.39
CA SER A 63 -5.35 -6.70 -7.39
C SER A 63 -5.18 -5.41 -6.59
N LEU A 64 -5.41 -5.46 -5.27
CA LEU A 64 -5.13 -4.36 -4.34
C LEU A 64 -3.73 -3.78 -4.55
N PHE A 65 -2.76 -4.63 -4.88
CA PHE A 65 -1.40 -4.24 -5.26
C PHE A 65 -1.36 -3.22 -6.42
N ALA A 66 -2.12 -3.45 -7.49
CA ALA A 66 -2.19 -2.55 -8.64
C ALA A 66 -2.81 -1.19 -8.27
N GLU A 67 -3.83 -1.19 -7.41
CA GLU A 67 -4.44 0.02 -6.87
C GLU A 67 -3.46 0.81 -5.99
N VAL A 68 -2.70 0.11 -5.13
CA VAL A 68 -1.68 0.72 -4.26
C VAL A 68 -0.57 1.35 -5.11
N LYS A 69 -0.08 0.66 -6.15
CA LYS A 69 0.89 1.20 -7.12
C LYS A 69 0.39 2.47 -7.79
N LYS A 70 -0.87 2.48 -8.25
CA LYS A 70 -1.48 3.67 -8.87
C LYS A 70 -1.57 4.84 -7.89
N ALA A 71 -1.93 4.57 -6.64
CA ALA A 71 -1.99 5.57 -5.58
C ALA A 71 -0.61 6.17 -5.26
N GLN A 72 0.43 5.33 -5.13
CA GLN A 72 1.81 5.78 -4.91
C GLN A 72 2.29 6.69 -6.06
N LYS A 73 2.05 6.27 -7.31
CA LYS A 73 2.37 7.07 -8.50
C LYS A 73 1.65 8.42 -8.53
N THR A 74 0.41 8.48 -8.04
CA THR A 74 -0.37 9.73 -7.97
C THR A 74 0.24 10.72 -6.97
N LEU A 75 0.83 10.22 -5.88
CA LEU A 75 1.49 11.04 -4.87
C LEU A 75 2.94 11.38 -5.21
N ASP A 76 3.44 10.94 -6.38
CA ASP A 76 4.85 11.02 -6.75
C ASP A 76 5.72 10.51 -5.59
N VAL A 77 5.28 9.38 -5.02
CA VAL A 77 6.06 8.62 -4.06
C VAL A 77 6.87 7.70 -4.94
N ASP A 78 8.20 7.86 -4.94
CA ASP A 78 9.07 6.79 -5.41
C ASP A 78 8.52 5.51 -4.78
N ASP A 79 8.08 4.57 -5.63
CA ASP A 79 7.90 3.16 -5.26
C ASP A 79 8.99 2.86 -4.24
N LEU A 80 8.74 2.06 -3.18
CA LEU A 80 9.88 1.55 -2.42
C LEU A 80 10.87 1.07 -3.47
N ALA A 81 11.95 1.84 -3.65
CA ALA A 81 13.06 1.40 -4.44
C ALA A 81 13.31 0.07 -3.76
N GLU A 82 13.13 -1.01 -4.52
CA GLU A 82 13.63 -2.32 -4.15
C GLU A 82 15.07 -2.02 -3.74
N ASP A 83 15.27 -1.77 -2.44
CA ASP A 83 16.47 -1.15 -1.91
C ASP A 83 17.48 -2.23 -2.16
N GLY A 84 18.26 -1.99 -3.22
CA GLY A 84 18.70 -3.06 -4.11
C GLY A 84 19.20 -4.20 -3.27
N ALA A 85 18.51 -5.34 -3.29
CA ALA A 85 19.16 -6.57 -2.93
C ALA A 85 20.37 -6.62 -3.85
N PRO A 86 21.61 -6.42 -3.36
CA PRO A 86 22.74 -6.62 -4.21
C PRO A 86 22.82 -8.14 -4.29
N THR A 87 22.11 -8.72 -5.25
CA THR A 87 22.51 -10.00 -5.81
C THR A 87 23.85 -9.70 -6.47
N LYS A 88 24.89 -9.63 -5.64
CA LYS A 88 26.27 -9.61 -6.08
C LYS A 88 26.44 -10.91 -6.83
N ALA A 89 26.33 -10.80 -8.14
CA ALA A 89 26.69 -11.81 -9.10
C ALA A 89 28.07 -12.36 -8.70
N GLY A 90 28.17 -13.69 -8.72
CA GLY A 90 29.34 -14.41 -8.26
C GLY A 90 30.61 -14.08 -9.05
N PRO A 91 31.78 -14.44 -8.51
CA PRO A 91 32.90 -14.89 -9.32
C PRO A 91 32.73 -16.36 -9.74
#